data_AF-A0A0F0FP67-F1
#
_entry.id   AF-A0A0F0FP67-F1
#
_cell.length_a   1.000
_cell.length_b   1.000
_cell.length_c   1.000
_cell.angle_alpha   90.00
_cell.angle_beta   90.00
_cell.angle_gamma   90.00
#
_symmetry.space_group_name_H-M   'P 1'
#
loop_
_entity.id
_entity.type
_entity.pdbx_description
1 polymer ?
#
loop_
_entity_poly.entity_id
_entity_poly.type
_entity_poly.pdbx_seq_one_letter_code
_entity_poly.pdbx_strand_id
1 'polypeptide(L)'
;MCKHPHYNISAEQAGRDIFVTTHAASESPLSLAAEKAAQLNALLSVAIENAAGGTLANLTEETQGHLLSLAAVLANETLVLSELAVLRDLEAARDG
;
A
#
# COMPACT_ATOMS: atom_id res chain seq x y z
N MET A 1 -22.92 -18.06 22.76
CA MET A 1 -22.58 -16.99 21.81
C MET A 1 -23.18 -17.32 20.46
N CYS A 2 -24.11 -16.50 19.96
CA CYS A 2 -24.68 -16.66 18.62
C CYS A 2 -24.00 -15.66 17.69
N LYS A 3 -23.17 -16.14 16.76
CA LYS A 3 -22.58 -15.32 15.70
C LYS A 3 -23.48 -15.41 14.47
N HIS A 4 -23.87 -14.28 13.89
CA HIS A 4 -24.67 -14.23 12.65
C HIS A 4 -23.88 -13.47 11.59
N PRO A 5 -22.98 -14.14 10.84
CA PRO A 5 -22.23 -13.50 9.77
C PRO A 5 -23.12 -13.35 8.53
N HIS A 6 -23.52 -12.11 8.21
CA HIS A 6 -24.12 -11.76 6.92
C HIS A 6 -23.32 -10.62 6.31
N TYR A 7 -22.89 -10.77 5.05
CA TYR A 7 -22.34 -9.69 4.24
C TYR A 7 -21.30 -8.82 4.97
N ASN A 8 -20.26 -9.47 5.48
CA ASN A 8 -19.14 -8.84 6.18
C ASN A 8 -19.48 -8.19 7.52
N ILE A 9 -20.66 -8.38 8.08
CA ILE A 9 -21.02 -7.88 9.41
C ILE A 9 -21.07 -9.06 10.37
N SER A 10 -20.34 -8.98 11.48
CA SER A 10 -20.48 -9.88 12.62
C SER A 10 -21.08 -9.13 13.79
N ALA A 11 -22.11 -9.72 14.40
CA ALA A 11 -22.69 -9.21 15.64
C ALA A 11 -22.39 -10.21 16.77
N GLU A 12 -21.92 -9.68 17.90
CA GLU A 12 -21.66 -10.44 19.11
C GLU A 12 -22.42 -9.80 20.28
N GLN A 13 -23.14 -10.63 21.05
CA GLN A 13 -23.83 -10.19 22.25
C GLN A 13 -23.08 -10.68 23.49
N ALA A 14 -22.62 -9.74 24.33
CA ALA A 14 -21.99 -10.02 25.61
C ALA A 14 -22.82 -9.40 26.74
N GLY A 15 -23.63 -10.24 27.39
CA GLY A 15 -24.59 -9.77 28.40
C GLY A 15 -25.67 -8.87 27.79
N ARG A 16 -25.69 -7.61 28.19
CA ARG A 16 -26.67 -6.61 27.72
C ARG A 16 -26.20 -5.80 26.51
N ASP A 17 -24.91 -5.91 26.17
CA ASP A 17 -24.28 -5.15 25.11
C ASP A 17 -24.24 -5.96 23.81
N ILE A 18 -24.34 -5.24 22.69
CA ILE A 18 -24.24 -5.80 21.33
C ILE A 18 -23.08 -5.09 20.62
N PHE A 19 -22.07 -5.85 20.24
CA PHE A 19 -20.95 -5.41 19.42
C PHE A 19 -21.23 -5.75 17.97
N VAL A 20 -21.11 -4.76 17.09
CA VAL A 20 -21.27 -4.94 15.65
C VAL A 20 -19.96 -4.59 14.98
N THR A 21 -19.37 -5.56 14.29
CA THR A 21 -18.11 -5.44 13.58
C THR A 21 -18.37 -5.55 12.09
N THR A 22 -18.02 -4.50 11.35
CA THR A 22 -18.09 -4.47 9.88
C THR A 22 -16.70 -4.74 9.31
N HIS A 23 -16.58 -5.79 8.51
CA HIS A 23 -15.41 -6.11 7.73
C HIS A 23 -15.57 -5.48 6.33
N ALA A 24 -14.57 -4.75 5.86
CA ALA A 24 -14.51 -4.32 4.47
C ALA A 24 -13.29 -5.00 3.83
N ALA A 25 -13.45 -5.54 2.62
CA ALA A 25 -12.32 -6.02 1.85
C ALA A 25 -11.53 -4.81 1.35
N SER A 26 -10.61 -4.31 2.17
CA SER A 26 -9.61 -3.35 1.71
C SER A 26 -8.49 -4.11 1.02
N GLU A 27 -7.90 -3.51 -0.02
CA GLU A 27 -6.66 -4.02 -0.58
C GLU A 27 -5.62 -4.20 0.54
N SER A 28 -4.89 -5.32 0.50
CA SER A 28 -3.91 -5.59 1.55
C SER A 28 -2.78 -4.57 1.46
N PRO A 29 -2.19 -4.12 2.59
CA PRO A 29 -1.04 -3.23 2.55
C PRO A 29 0.10 -3.77 1.67
N LEU A 30 0.28 -5.09 1.63
CA LEU A 30 1.25 -5.75 0.77
C LEU A 30 0.93 -5.63 -0.72
N SER A 31 -0.35 -5.78 -1.10
CA SER A 31 -0.80 -5.60 -2.49
C SER A 31 -0.56 -4.17 -2.96
N LEU A 32 -0.91 -3.19 -2.11
CA LEU A 32 -0.65 -1.78 -2.38
C LEU A 32 0.85 -1.48 -2.46
N ALA A 33 1.67 -2.05 -1.56
CA ALA A 33 3.13 -1.91 -1.63
C ALA A 33 3.70 -2.43 -2.95
N ALA A 34 3.22 -3.59 -3.41
CA ALA A 34 3.64 -4.19 -4.68
C ALA A 34 3.26 -3.30 -5.89
N GLU A 35 2.08 -2.70 -5.87
CA GLU A 35 1.68 -1.74 -6.92
C GLU A 35 2.57 -0.51 -6.93
N LYS A 36 2.85 0.10 -5.76
CA LYS A 36 3.73 1.27 -5.66
C LYS A 36 5.16 0.96 -6.08
N ALA A 37 5.67 -0.23 -5.73
CA ALA A 37 6.97 -0.70 -6.19
C ALA A 37 7.00 -0.87 -7.72
N ALA A 38 5.93 -1.38 -8.32
CA ALA A 38 5.82 -1.51 -9.78
C ALA A 38 5.78 -0.14 -10.48
N GLN A 39 5.03 0.82 -9.92
CA GLN A 39 4.99 2.21 -10.42
C GLN A 39 6.38 2.87 -10.34
N LEU A 40 7.09 2.70 -9.22
CA LEU A 40 8.46 3.19 -9.06
C LEU A 40 9.41 2.54 -10.07
N ASN A 41 9.33 1.22 -10.25
CA ASN A 41 10.18 0.50 -11.19
C ASN A 41 9.94 0.94 -12.64
N ALA A 42 8.68 1.16 -13.02
CA ALA A 42 8.33 1.69 -14.34
C ALA A 42 8.89 3.10 -14.55
N LEU A 43 8.74 3.98 -13.54
CA LEU A 43 9.28 5.34 -13.57
C LEU A 43 10.80 5.35 -13.75
N LEU A 44 11.52 4.52 -12.99
CA LEU A 44 12.98 4.41 -13.07
C LEU A 44 13.42 3.82 -14.42
N SER A 45 12.71 2.81 -14.94
CA SER A 45 13.01 2.22 -16.25
C SER A 45 12.88 3.25 -17.37
N VAL A 46 11.78 4.00 -17.37
CA VAL A 46 11.56 5.10 -18.33
C VAL A 46 12.63 6.19 -18.17
N ALA A 47 13.05 6.51 -16.95
CA ALA A 47 14.11 7.48 -16.73
C ALA A 47 15.46 7.01 -17.30
N ILE A 48 15.81 5.73 -17.11
CA ILE A 48 17.03 5.12 -17.62
C ILE A 48 17.03 5.08 -19.16
N GLU A 49 15.92 4.66 -19.77
CA GLU A 49 15.78 4.62 -21.23
C GLU A 49 15.90 6.03 -21.84
N ASN A 50 15.27 7.01 -21.21
CA ASN A 50 15.40 8.40 -21.63
C ASN A 50 16.85 8.92 -21.46
N ALA A 51 17.57 8.50 -20.42
CA ALA A 51 18.95 8.93 -20.20
C ALA A 51 19.89 8.30 -21.23
N ALA A 52 19.69 7.02 -21.56
CA ALA A 52 20.45 6.31 -22.59
C ALA A 52 20.23 6.90 -24.00
N GLY A 53 19.02 7.40 -24.29
CA GLY A 53 18.71 8.13 -25.51
C GLY A 53 19.14 9.60 -25.52
N GLY A 54 19.73 10.11 -24.44
CA GLY A 54 20.07 11.54 -24.26
C GLY A 54 18.87 12.45 -23.98
N THR A 55 17.64 11.93 -24.04
CA THR A 55 16.38 12.66 -23.81
C THR A 55 16.22 13.11 -22.37
N LEU A 56 16.68 12.33 -21.37
CA LEU A 56 16.57 12.71 -19.96
C LEU A 56 17.46 13.92 -19.63
N ALA A 57 18.65 13.99 -20.23
CA ALA A 57 19.55 15.13 -20.13
C ALA A 57 19.00 16.38 -20.86
N ASN A 58 18.09 16.19 -21.82
CA ASN A 58 17.35 17.25 -22.50
C ASN A 58 16.07 17.68 -21.76
N LEU A 59 15.68 17.01 -20.67
CA LEU A 59 14.60 17.47 -19.81
C LEU A 59 15.05 18.71 -19.04
N THR A 60 14.12 19.64 -18.81
CA THR A 60 14.38 20.78 -17.94
C THR A 60 14.71 20.31 -16.52
N GLU A 61 15.56 21.05 -15.80
CA GLU A 61 15.91 20.76 -14.40
C GLU A 61 14.65 20.61 -13.52
N GLU A 62 13.63 21.40 -13.79
CA GLU A 62 12.31 21.33 -13.14
C GLU A 62 11.65 19.96 -13.34
N THR A 63 11.63 19.45 -14.58
CA THR A 63 11.02 18.14 -14.90
C THR A 63 11.81 17.00 -14.23
N GLN A 64 13.15 17.08 -14.23
CA GLN A 64 13.99 16.11 -13.52
C GLN A 64 13.73 16.15 -12.01
N GLY A 65 13.59 17.35 -11.43
CA GLY A 65 13.24 17.53 -10.02
C GLY A 65 11.89 16.92 -9.67
N HIS A 66 10.87 17.09 -10.52
CA HIS A 66 9.57 16.47 -10.32
C HIS A 66 9.60 14.95 -10.40
N LEU A 67 10.36 14.37 -11.34
CA LEU A 67 10.53 12.92 -11.45
C LEU A 67 11.21 12.33 -10.20
N LEU A 68 12.27 12.98 -9.72
CA LEU A 68 12.96 12.56 -8.49
C LEU A 68 12.05 12.70 -7.26
N SER A 69 11.28 13.78 -7.17
CA SER A 69 10.30 13.96 -6.09
C SER A 69 9.22 12.87 -6.12
N LEU A 70 8.72 12.53 -7.30
CA LEU A 70 7.73 11.46 -7.46
C LEU A 70 8.31 10.09 -7.09
N ALA A 71 9.54 9.79 -7.52
CA ALA A 71 10.24 8.56 -7.16
C ALA A 71 10.43 8.44 -5.64
N ALA A 72 10.79 9.54 -4.97
CA ALA A 72 10.93 9.58 -3.52
C ALA A 72 9.59 9.29 -2.80
N VAL A 73 8.48 9.86 -3.29
CA VAL A 73 7.15 9.60 -2.75
C VAL A 73 6.76 8.13 -2.91
N LEU A 74 6.92 7.57 -4.11
CA LEU A 74 6.58 6.16 -4.37
C LEU A 74 7.44 5.18 -3.55
N ALA A 75 8.72 5.49 -3.37
CA ALA A 75 9.61 4.71 -2.51
C ALA A 75 9.15 4.75 -1.04
N ASN A 76 8.79 5.93 -0.53
CA ASN A 76 8.30 6.09 0.83
C ASN A 76 6.95 5.38 1.05
N GLU A 77 6.01 5.52 0.09
CA GLU A 77 4.72 4.80 0.14
C GLU A 77 4.93 3.28 0.18
N THR A 78 5.81 2.75 -0.67
CA THR A 78 6.14 1.33 -0.72
C THR A 78 6.71 0.84 0.62
N LEU A 79 7.60 1.61 1.23
CA LEU A 79 8.23 1.28 2.51
C LEU A 79 7.19 1.24 3.64
N VAL A 80 6.39 2.29 3.79
CA VAL A 80 5.37 2.37 4.86
C VAL A 80 4.32 1.26 4.72
N LEU A 81 3.88 0.98 3.49
CA LEU A 81 2.92 -0.09 3.23
C LEU A 81 3.50 -1.48 3.52
N SER A 82 4.78 -1.70 3.24
CA SER A 82 5.48 -2.94 3.56
C SER A 82 5.66 -3.12 5.07
N GLU A 83 6.02 -2.06 5.80
CA GLU A 83 6.09 -2.08 7.27
C GLU A 83 4.72 -2.37 7.89
N LEU A 84 3.66 -1.75 7.37
CA LEU A 84 2.29 -2.00 7.82
C LEU A 84 1.85 -3.45 7.57
N ALA A 85 2.26 -4.05 6.44
CA ALA A 85 1.99 -5.46 6.18
C ALA A 85 2.64 -6.36 7.23
N VAL A 86 3.91 -6.11 7.57
CA VAL A 86 4.64 -6.87 8.60
C VAL A 86 3.99 -6.72 9.98
N LEU A 87 3.55 -5.51 10.34
CA LEU A 87 2.85 -5.27 11.61
C LEU A 87 1.52 -6.04 11.69
N ARG A 88 0.74 -6.08 10.61
CA ARG A 88 -0.51 -6.85 10.58
C ARG A 88 -0.29 -8.35 10.71
N ASP A 89 0.76 -8.89 10.09
CA ASP A 89 1.12 -10.31 10.22
C ASP A 89 1.56 -10.64 11.65
N LEU A 90 2.31 -9.75 12.30
CA LEU A 90 2.70 -9.87 13.71
C LEU A 90 1.50 -9.83 14.66
N GLU A 91 0.52 -8.95 14.41
CA GLU A 91 -0.73 -8.90 15.19
C GLU A 91 -1.54 -10.19 15.03
N ALA A 92 -1.72 -10.65 13.78
CA ALA A 92 -2.44 -11.90 13.50
C ALA A 92 -1.79 -13.13 14.17
N ALA A 93 -0.46 -13.15 14.31
CA ALA A 93 0.27 -14.22 15.00
C ALA A 93 0.16 -14.18 16.54
N ARG A 94 -0.27 -13.06 17.13
CA ARG A 94 -0.45 -12.91 18.59
C ARG A 94 -1.86 -13.27 19.06
N ASP A 95 -2.84 -13.16 18.17
CA ASP A 95 -4.26 -13.42 18.46
C ASP A 95 -4.72 -14.85 18.08
N GLY A 96 -3.83 -15.67 17.51
CA GLY A 96 -4.07 -17.08 17.16
C GLY A 96 -3.43 -18.06 18.13
#